data_AF-A0A443NQE7-F1
#
_entry.id   AF-A0A443NQE7-F1
#
_cell.length_a   1.000
_cell.length_b   1.000
_cell.length_c   1.000
_cell.angle_alpha   90.00
_cell.angle_beta   90.00
_cell.angle_gamma   90.00
#
_symmetry.space_group_name_H-M   'P 1'
#
loop_
_entity.id
_entity.type
_entity.pdbx_description
1 polymer ?
#
loop_
_entity_poly.entity_id
_entity_poly.type
_entity_poly.pdbx_seq_one_letter_code
_entity_poly.pdbx_strand_id
1 'polypeptide(L)'
;MEVFEPWRLILAAVLAGFLHFQVLCTSDVAPNYTFMQEATKAPAVAYYDYIIIGGGTAGCPLAATLSQNFRVLLLERGGSPYGNQNITNLATFTNTLTDKSPTSPAQSFVSEDGVVNTRARVLGGGTCLNAGFYTHADPEFVQKAGLDLDLVNRSYRWVEKVMVFEPQLRQWQSAVRDGLLEVGVLPYNGYTFEHIYGTKVGGTIFDKDNHRHTAADLLQYANPSGLTVLLYATVHRILFKTKGQSKTAAHGVIFKDGAGNEHRAYLSKETDKGSMGEIIVSAGALGSPQLLILSGIGPAQHLKSLGIKVLLDQPWVGQGMADNPLNVIVVPSPSPVEISLAQQVGITRLGTYIEAISGIDFVRFFGLTTPTNETTPETTKSALETIERLQNAGMIGEKTIGPVSTGYLKLRNRNPDDNPMVTFNYFKEPEDLQRCINGMKIIEGVIKSKAFSNFRYPNDTVETLLNMTQNLVKNIQPQRSNASTFESLEQYCKDTVVTIWHYHGGCQVGRVVDHQYRVLGVDSLRVIDGSTFIDSPGTNPQATLMMLGRYMGIKMRNERLGRYDLD
;
A
#
# COMPACT_ATOMS: atom_id res chain seq x y z
N MET A 1 -44.87 15.81 54.46
CA MET A 1 -43.84 14.76 54.39
C MET A 1 -43.93 14.13 53.02
N GLU A 2 -43.08 14.57 52.10
CA GLU A 2 -42.65 13.79 50.95
C GLU A 2 -41.22 14.25 50.68
N VAL A 3 -40.28 13.32 50.83
CA VAL A 3 -38.84 13.57 50.83
C VAL A 3 -38.36 13.58 49.38
N PHE A 4 -37.90 14.73 48.92
CA PHE A 4 -37.24 14.88 47.62
C PHE A 4 -35.85 14.23 47.69
N GLU A 5 -35.65 13.10 46.99
CA GLU A 5 -34.34 12.45 46.90
C GLU A 5 -33.46 13.07 45.80
N PRO A 6 -32.26 13.61 46.11
CA PRO A 6 -31.39 14.29 45.15
C PRO A 6 -30.71 13.35 44.12
N TRP A 7 -30.83 12.04 44.29
CA TRP A 7 -30.07 11.05 43.52
C TRP A 7 -30.57 10.85 42.09
N ARG A 8 -31.84 11.17 41.80
CA ARG A 8 -32.42 11.02 40.46
C ARG A 8 -31.90 12.05 39.44
N LEU A 9 -31.45 13.21 39.89
CA LEU A 9 -30.82 14.22 39.03
C LEU A 9 -29.36 13.86 38.69
N ILE A 10 -28.66 13.15 39.58
CA ILE A 10 -27.27 12.71 39.36
C ILE A 10 -27.23 11.58 38.33
N LEU A 11 -28.20 10.64 38.36
CA LEU A 11 -28.31 9.59 37.34
C LEU A 11 -28.65 10.13 35.95
N ALA A 12 -29.48 11.18 35.85
CA ALA A 12 -29.78 11.84 34.58
C ALA A 12 -28.56 12.61 34.01
N ALA A 13 -27.75 13.24 34.87
CA ALA A 13 -26.51 13.91 34.46
C ALA A 13 -25.40 12.93 34.07
N VAL A 14 -25.31 11.77 34.72
CA VAL A 14 -24.35 10.71 34.35
C VAL A 14 -24.78 10.02 33.05
N LEU A 15 -26.07 9.77 32.82
CA LEU A 15 -26.55 9.24 31.54
C LEU A 15 -26.42 10.25 30.38
N ALA A 16 -26.64 11.55 30.64
CA ALA A 16 -26.37 12.59 29.65
C ALA A 16 -24.86 12.80 29.37
N GLY A 17 -24.00 12.57 30.38
CA GLY A 17 -22.54 12.58 30.25
C GLY A 17 -21.97 11.36 29.51
N PHE A 18 -22.60 10.20 29.63
CA PHE A 18 -22.25 9.01 28.85
C PHE A 18 -22.77 9.05 27.41
N LEU A 19 -23.88 9.77 27.15
CA LEU A 19 -24.37 10.06 25.81
C LEU A 19 -23.58 11.16 25.07
N HIS A 20 -22.67 11.87 25.73
CA HIS A 20 -21.72 12.81 25.10
C HIS A 20 -20.34 12.22 24.81
N PHE A 21 -20.10 10.94 25.16
CA PHE A 21 -18.82 10.25 24.89
C PHE A 21 -18.97 8.98 24.03
N GLN A 22 -20.13 8.78 23.42
CA GLN A 22 -20.36 7.78 22.39
C GLN A 22 -21.01 8.46 21.19
N VAL A 23 -20.20 9.04 20.30
CA VAL A 23 -20.36 9.14 18.83
C VAL A 23 -19.27 10.10 18.36
N LEU A 24 -18.07 9.56 18.15
CA LEU A 24 -17.21 9.93 17.01
C LEU A 24 -16.78 8.61 16.34
N CYS A 25 -17.75 7.72 16.12
CA CYS A 25 -17.67 6.68 15.10
C CYS A 25 -18.43 7.22 13.89
N THR A 26 -17.77 8.05 13.08
CA THR A 26 -18.30 8.48 11.79
C THR A 26 -17.17 8.46 10.77
N SER A 27 -16.80 7.27 10.30
CA SER A 27 -15.94 7.10 9.13
C SER A 27 -16.65 7.48 7.82
N ASP A 28 -17.98 7.62 7.82
CA ASP A 28 -18.77 8.01 6.65
C ASP A 28 -18.78 9.52 6.38
N VAL A 29 -18.55 10.36 7.41
CA VAL A 29 -18.53 11.81 7.26
C VAL A 29 -17.09 12.29 7.23
N ALA A 30 -16.72 12.98 6.15
CA ALA A 30 -15.40 13.60 6.04
C ALA A 30 -15.10 14.45 7.29
N PRO A 31 -13.96 14.22 7.97
CA PRO A 31 -13.53 15.13 9.01
C PRO A 31 -13.46 16.55 8.43
N ASN A 32 -13.95 17.52 9.19
CA ASN A 32 -13.91 18.92 8.78
C ASN A 32 -12.50 19.49 8.95
N TYR A 33 -11.57 19.04 8.11
CA TYR A 33 -10.21 19.53 8.07
C TYR A 33 -10.16 20.87 7.33
N THR A 34 -10.15 21.97 8.09
CA THR A 34 -10.02 23.33 7.55
C THR A 34 -8.76 23.56 6.72
N PHE A 35 -7.75 22.70 6.90
CA PHE A 35 -6.49 22.72 6.17
C PHE A 35 -6.52 21.94 4.85
N MET A 36 -7.60 21.21 4.53
CA MET A 36 -7.70 20.39 3.33
C MET A 36 -8.59 21.06 2.28
N GLN A 37 -8.05 21.20 1.06
CA GLN A 37 -8.78 21.83 -0.04
C GLN A 37 -8.29 21.30 -1.39
N GLU A 38 -9.07 21.56 -2.44
CA GLU A 38 -8.62 21.34 -3.81
C GLU A 38 -7.51 22.32 -4.19
N ALA A 39 -6.58 21.87 -5.04
CA ALA A 39 -5.48 22.68 -5.55
C ALA A 39 -5.92 23.92 -6.34
N THR A 40 -7.15 23.94 -6.86
CA THR A 40 -7.75 25.09 -7.54
C THR A 40 -7.88 26.32 -6.63
N LYS A 41 -7.92 26.11 -5.30
CA LYS A 41 -7.91 27.18 -4.29
C LYS A 41 -6.50 27.61 -3.87
N ALA A 42 -5.45 26.98 -4.40
CA ALA A 42 -4.08 27.32 -4.05
C ALA A 42 -3.69 28.66 -4.69
N PRO A 43 -2.89 29.49 -4.01
CA PRO A 43 -2.31 30.68 -4.64
C PRO A 43 -1.34 30.27 -5.76
N ALA A 44 -1.07 31.18 -6.70
CA ALA A 44 -0.07 30.95 -7.74
C ALA A 44 1.35 30.71 -7.17
N VAL A 45 1.66 31.34 -6.04
CA VAL A 45 2.93 31.19 -5.32
C VAL A 45 2.69 31.05 -3.82
N ALA A 46 3.35 30.09 -3.17
CA ALA A 46 3.31 29.92 -1.71
C ALA A 46 4.68 29.50 -1.12
N TYR A 47 4.83 29.66 0.20
CA TYR A 47 6.06 29.37 0.94
C TYR A 47 5.80 28.53 2.19
N TYR A 48 6.59 27.47 2.37
CA TYR A 48 6.44 26.52 3.47
C TYR A 48 7.80 26.15 4.05
N ASP A 49 7.81 25.63 5.27
CA ASP A 49 9.01 25.06 5.88
C ASP A 49 9.34 23.69 5.30
N TYR A 50 8.30 22.90 5.01
CA TYR A 50 8.40 21.60 4.36
C TYR A 50 7.36 21.48 3.26
N ILE A 51 7.75 20.87 2.14
CA ILE A 51 6.84 20.49 1.06
C ILE A 51 6.93 18.98 0.89
N ILE A 52 5.82 18.28 1.13
CA ILE A 52 5.70 16.84 0.98
C ILE A 52 4.91 16.54 -0.29
N ILE A 53 5.48 15.71 -1.15
CA ILE A 53 4.92 15.34 -2.45
C ILE A 53 4.40 13.90 -2.36
N GLY A 54 3.08 13.73 -2.34
CA GLY A 54 2.40 12.45 -2.16
C GLY A 54 1.79 12.34 -0.77
N GLY A 55 0.46 12.42 -0.69
CA GLY A 55 -0.34 12.22 0.51
C GLY A 55 -0.64 10.75 0.75
N GLY A 56 0.36 9.89 0.63
CA GLY A 56 0.20 8.44 0.72
C GLY A 56 0.45 7.86 2.12
N THR A 57 0.67 6.55 2.16
CA THR A 57 0.90 5.76 3.39
C THR A 57 2.00 6.34 4.29
N ALA A 58 3.12 6.80 3.74
CA ALA A 58 4.19 7.46 4.50
C ALA A 58 4.01 8.99 4.59
N GLY A 59 3.42 9.61 3.58
CA GLY A 59 3.30 11.07 3.47
C GLY A 59 2.34 11.69 4.48
N CYS A 60 1.19 11.06 4.73
CA CYS A 60 0.22 11.54 5.72
C CYS A 60 0.79 11.60 7.16
N PRO A 61 1.34 10.52 7.75
CA PRO A 61 1.91 10.57 9.10
C PRO A 61 3.13 11.51 9.19
N LEU A 62 3.93 11.62 8.13
CA LEU A 62 5.02 12.59 8.04
C LEU A 62 4.51 14.04 8.12
N ALA A 63 3.50 14.37 7.32
CA ALA A 63 2.90 15.70 7.28
C ALA A 63 2.26 16.09 8.62
N ALA A 64 1.48 15.18 9.22
CA ALA A 64 0.88 15.38 10.53
C ALA A 64 1.95 15.65 11.61
N THR A 65 3.04 14.90 11.58
CA THR A 65 4.13 15.03 12.56
C THR A 65 4.90 16.35 12.42
N LEU A 66 5.29 16.73 11.20
CA LEU A 66 6.03 17.98 10.97
C LEU A 66 5.16 19.23 11.19
N SER A 67 3.85 19.15 10.92
CA SER A 67 2.93 20.29 11.09
C SER A 67 2.83 20.81 12.53
N GLN A 68 3.21 20.00 13.52
CA GLN A 68 3.19 20.38 14.93
C GLN A 68 4.05 21.62 15.23
N ASN A 69 5.12 21.83 14.46
CA ASN A 69 6.10 22.90 14.73
C ASN A 69 6.44 23.75 13.50
N PHE A 70 5.96 23.37 12.33
CA PHE A 70 6.37 23.97 11.06
C PHE A 70 5.20 24.14 10.12
N ARG A 71 5.33 25.05 9.13
CA ARG A 71 4.36 25.18 8.05
C ARG A 71 4.64 24.12 6.99
N VAL A 72 3.72 23.19 6.83
CA VAL A 72 3.85 22.03 5.94
C VAL A 72 2.83 22.13 4.81
N LEU A 73 3.28 21.95 3.58
CA LEU A 73 2.42 21.71 2.43
C LEU A 73 2.46 20.23 2.07
N LEU A 74 1.29 19.60 1.97
CA LEU A 74 1.11 18.24 1.44
C LEU A 74 0.39 18.32 0.09
N LEU A 75 1.03 17.83 -0.96
CA LEU A 75 0.49 17.79 -2.32
C LEU A 75 0.08 16.36 -2.67
N GLU A 76 -1.20 16.15 -2.99
CA GLU A 76 -1.73 14.86 -3.42
C GLU A 76 -2.38 14.99 -4.79
N ARG A 77 -2.00 14.14 -5.75
CA ARG A 77 -2.53 14.17 -7.11
C ARG A 77 -3.96 13.63 -7.22
N GLY A 78 -4.39 12.81 -6.27
CA GLY A 78 -5.74 12.26 -6.17
C GLY A 78 -6.70 13.12 -5.36
N GLY A 79 -7.93 12.62 -5.26
CA GLY A 79 -8.99 13.22 -4.45
C GLY A 79 -8.96 12.81 -2.98
N SER A 80 -10.05 13.14 -2.28
CA SER A 80 -10.29 12.73 -0.89
C SER A 80 -10.77 11.27 -0.81
N PRO A 81 -10.35 10.47 0.19
CA PRO A 81 -10.94 9.16 0.45
C PRO A 81 -12.32 9.27 1.12
N TYR A 82 -12.59 10.38 1.82
CA TYR A 82 -13.80 10.56 2.60
C TYR A 82 -15.04 10.76 1.73
N GLY A 83 -16.17 10.17 2.17
CA GLY A 83 -17.44 10.23 1.44
C GLY A 83 -17.48 9.37 0.16
N ASN A 84 -16.42 8.61 -0.14
CA ASN A 84 -16.38 7.68 -1.25
C ASN A 84 -16.60 6.24 -0.76
N GLN A 85 -17.84 5.76 -0.85
CA GLN A 85 -18.22 4.42 -0.38
C GLN A 85 -17.42 3.28 -1.05
N ASN A 86 -16.91 3.48 -2.27
CA ASN A 86 -16.06 2.49 -2.93
C ASN A 86 -14.74 2.29 -2.15
N ILE A 87 -14.23 3.34 -1.51
CA ILE A 87 -13.01 3.28 -0.69
C ILE A 87 -13.33 2.80 0.73
N THR A 88 -14.36 3.39 1.35
CA THR A 88 -14.59 3.25 2.80
C THR A 88 -15.20 1.92 3.21
N ASN A 89 -15.74 1.10 2.28
CA ASN A 89 -16.36 -0.18 2.63
C ASN A 89 -15.50 -1.38 2.21
N LEU A 90 -15.40 -2.40 3.08
CA LEU A 90 -14.70 -3.66 2.75
C LEU A 90 -15.31 -4.38 1.54
N ALA A 91 -16.64 -4.39 1.41
CA ALA A 91 -17.34 -5.14 0.37
C ALA A 91 -17.08 -4.58 -1.05
N THR A 92 -16.65 -3.32 -1.16
CA THR A 92 -16.34 -2.66 -2.44
C THR A 92 -14.88 -2.80 -2.86
N PHE A 93 -14.07 -3.60 -2.14
CA PHE A 93 -12.65 -3.83 -2.44
C PHE A 93 -12.39 -4.14 -3.92
N THR A 94 -13.08 -5.12 -4.49
CA THR A 94 -12.93 -5.47 -5.93
C THR A 94 -13.39 -4.34 -6.84
N ASN A 95 -14.51 -3.68 -6.51
CA ASN A 95 -15.06 -2.60 -7.34
C ASN A 95 -14.04 -1.48 -7.53
N THR A 96 -13.37 -1.11 -6.45
CA THR A 96 -12.38 -0.03 -6.43
C THR A 96 -11.10 -0.43 -7.16
N LEU A 97 -10.60 -1.65 -6.94
CA LEU A 97 -9.38 -2.12 -7.62
C LEU A 97 -9.53 -2.25 -9.14
N THR A 98 -10.74 -2.56 -9.59
CA THR A 98 -11.06 -2.77 -11.02
C THR A 98 -11.69 -1.56 -11.69
N ASP A 99 -11.90 -0.45 -10.98
CA ASP A 99 -12.43 0.78 -11.55
C ASP A 99 -11.39 1.42 -12.50
N LYS A 100 -11.71 1.43 -13.79
CA LYS A 100 -10.90 2.03 -14.85
C LYS A 100 -11.31 3.47 -15.20
N SER A 101 -12.22 4.07 -14.43
CA SER A 101 -12.66 5.44 -14.65
C SER A 101 -11.48 6.42 -14.55
N PRO A 102 -11.48 7.53 -15.34
CA PRO A 102 -10.42 8.53 -15.27
C PRO A 102 -10.26 9.18 -13.89
N THR A 103 -11.28 9.13 -13.04
CA THR A 103 -11.29 9.64 -11.66
C THR A 103 -11.07 8.57 -10.61
N SER A 104 -10.85 7.31 -11.03
CA SER A 104 -10.63 6.18 -10.13
C SER A 104 -9.48 6.47 -9.14
N PRO A 105 -9.64 6.12 -7.84
CA PRO A 105 -8.55 6.16 -6.88
C PRO A 105 -7.50 5.07 -7.16
N ALA A 106 -7.81 4.10 -8.03
CA ALA A 106 -6.95 3.01 -8.47
C ALA A 106 -6.47 3.26 -9.91
N GLN A 107 -5.21 3.66 -10.07
CA GLN A 107 -4.59 3.78 -11.39
C GLN A 107 -3.97 2.44 -11.78
N SER A 108 -4.62 1.73 -12.70
CA SER A 108 -4.10 0.47 -13.25
C SER A 108 -2.87 0.69 -14.14
N PHE A 109 -1.96 -0.29 -14.15
CA PHE A 109 -0.85 -0.42 -15.09
C PHE A 109 -0.54 -1.90 -15.33
N VAL A 110 0.24 -2.19 -16.37
CA VAL A 110 0.78 -3.53 -16.62
C VAL A 110 2.30 -3.41 -16.61
N SER A 111 2.99 -4.27 -15.85
CA SER A 111 4.46 -4.31 -15.92
C SER A 111 4.90 -4.83 -17.28
N GLU A 112 6.15 -4.59 -17.65
CA GLU A 112 6.74 -5.17 -18.89
C GLU A 112 6.85 -6.70 -18.81
N ASP A 113 6.66 -7.28 -17.63
CA ASP A 113 6.52 -8.73 -17.45
C ASP A 113 5.11 -9.24 -17.83
N GLY A 114 4.17 -8.35 -18.17
CA GLY A 114 2.79 -8.69 -18.51
C GLY A 114 1.86 -8.89 -17.31
N VAL A 115 2.30 -8.51 -16.10
CA VAL A 115 1.50 -8.63 -14.86
C VAL A 115 0.66 -7.37 -14.64
N VAL A 116 -0.66 -7.54 -14.55
CA VAL A 116 -1.61 -6.47 -14.24
C VAL A 116 -1.43 -6.01 -12.80
N ASN A 117 -1.38 -4.71 -12.60
CA ASN A 117 -1.07 -4.10 -11.33
C ASN A 117 -1.83 -2.76 -11.17
N THR A 118 -1.80 -2.20 -9.97
CA THR A 118 -2.54 -0.99 -9.60
C THR A 118 -1.71 -0.16 -8.62
N ARG A 119 -1.73 1.16 -8.77
CA ARG A 119 -1.22 2.13 -7.79
C ARG A 119 -2.31 3.09 -7.33
N ALA A 120 -2.19 3.58 -6.11
CA ALA A 120 -3.13 4.55 -5.58
C ALA A 120 -2.98 5.94 -6.22
N ARG A 121 -4.10 6.65 -6.29
CA ARG A 121 -4.23 8.05 -6.70
C ARG A 121 -5.36 8.70 -5.89
N VAL A 122 -5.12 8.80 -4.59
CA VAL A 122 -6.05 9.32 -3.58
C VAL A 122 -5.27 9.64 -2.31
N LEU A 123 -5.70 10.65 -1.55
CA LEU A 123 -5.14 10.90 -0.22
C LEU A 123 -5.33 9.67 0.68
N GLY A 124 -4.29 9.31 1.44
CA GLY A 124 -4.14 8.03 2.15
C GLY A 124 -3.38 6.97 1.35
N GLY A 125 -3.26 7.14 0.03
CA GLY A 125 -2.47 6.26 -0.85
C GLY A 125 -2.95 4.81 -0.84
N GLY A 126 -2.01 3.86 -0.76
CA GLY A 126 -2.31 2.42 -0.86
C GLY A 126 -3.25 1.90 0.23
N THR A 127 -3.33 2.57 1.39
CA THR A 127 -4.25 2.20 2.47
C THR A 127 -5.72 2.30 2.07
N CYS A 128 -6.04 3.13 1.05
CA CYS A 128 -7.38 3.27 0.48
C CYS A 128 -7.79 2.12 -0.44
N LEU A 129 -6.83 1.28 -0.88
CA LEU A 129 -7.07 0.22 -1.87
C LEU A 129 -6.74 -1.18 -1.36
N ASN A 130 -5.86 -1.29 -0.37
CA ASN A 130 -5.27 -2.57 0.03
C ASN A 130 -6.25 -3.52 0.75
N ALA A 131 -5.79 -4.74 1.04
CA ALA A 131 -6.53 -5.77 1.75
C ALA A 131 -6.59 -5.59 3.29
N GLY A 132 -6.04 -4.49 3.81
CA GLY A 132 -6.18 -4.08 5.21
C GLY A 132 -5.35 -4.81 6.26
N PHE A 133 -4.67 -5.91 5.96
CA PHE A 133 -3.86 -6.66 6.93
C PHE A 133 -2.70 -5.83 7.50
N TYR A 134 -2.65 -5.73 8.83
CA TYR A 134 -1.68 -4.92 9.57
C TYR A 134 -0.75 -5.82 10.40
N THR A 135 0.55 -5.68 10.15
CA THR A 135 1.61 -6.39 10.88
C THR A 135 2.86 -5.51 10.92
N HIS A 136 3.61 -5.55 12.02
CA HIS A 136 4.91 -4.91 12.13
C HIS A 136 5.90 -5.47 11.12
N ALA A 137 6.98 -4.72 10.91
CA ALA A 137 8.11 -5.19 10.14
C ALA A 137 8.73 -6.43 10.78
N ASP A 138 9.38 -7.25 9.96
CA ASP A 138 10.38 -8.22 10.43
C ASP A 138 11.42 -7.49 11.30
N PRO A 139 11.71 -7.97 12.53
CA PRO A 139 12.77 -7.40 13.35
C PRO A 139 14.11 -7.27 12.63
N GLU A 140 14.45 -8.20 11.73
CA GLU A 140 15.68 -8.14 10.94
C GLU A 140 15.66 -6.97 9.95
N PHE A 141 14.49 -6.61 9.40
CA PHE A 141 14.35 -5.42 8.55
C PHE A 141 14.67 -4.14 9.35
N VAL A 142 14.11 -4.01 10.56
CA VAL A 142 14.34 -2.85 11.43
C VAL A 142 15.82 -2.73 11.80
N GLN A 143 16.46 -3.86 12.12
CA GLN A 143 17.88 -3.92 12.44
C GLN A 143 18.76 -3.53 11.24
N LYS A 144 18.53 -4.12 10.06
CA LYS A 144 19.28 -3.82 8.83
C LYS A 144 19.15 -2.36 8.41
N ALA A 145 17.97 -1.76 8.62
CA ALA A 145 17.72 -0.36 8.35
C ALA A 145 18.39 0.59 9.35
N GLY A 146 18.91 0.08 10.48
CA GLY A 146 19.54 0.89 11.52
C GLY A 146 18.58 1.86 12.20
N LEU A 147 17.30 1.46 12.31
CA LEU A 147 16.27 2.29 12.95
C LEU A 147 16.29 2.11 14.47
N ASP A 148 16.06 3.20 15.19
CA ASP A 148 15.93 3.16 16.65
C ASP A 148 14.64 2.42 17.06
N LEU A 149 14.81 1.31 17.77
CA LEU A 149 13.71 0.38 18.07
C LEU A 149 12.63 1.03 18.96
N ASP A 150 13.02 1.90 19.89
CA ASP A 150 12.05 2.58 20.76
C ASP A 150 11.17 3.54 19.95
N LEU A 151 11.78 4.39 19.11
CA LEU A 151 11.04 5.31 18.25
C LEU A 151 10.21 4.57 17.20
N VAL A 152 10.67 3.43 16.70
CA VAL A 152 9.88 2.53 15.83
C VAL A 152 8.61 2.06 16.56
N ASN A 153 8.75 1.51 17.77
CA ASN A 153 7.62 1.02 18.56
C ASN A 153 6.64 2.13 18.95
N ARG A 154 7.15 3.31 19.33
CA ARG A 154 6.30 4.48 19.60
C ARG A 154 5.58 4.98 18.34
N SER A 155 6.21 4.85 17.17
CA SER A 155 5.60 5.23 15.90
C SER A 155 4.51 4.24 15.47
N TYR A 156 4.70 2.93 15.66
CA TYR A 156 3.66 1.92 15.46
C TYR A 156 2.44 2.17 16.34
N ARG A 157 2.63 2.29 17.67
CA ARG A 157 1.54 2.58 18.62
C ARG A 157 0.74 3.84 18.30
N TRP A 158 1.41 4.87 17.76
CA TRP A 158 0.73 6.10 17.36
C TRP A 158 -0.21 5.90 16.16
N VAL A 159 0.17 5.03 15.21
CA VAL A 159 -0.67 4.65 14.06
C VAL A 159 -1.82 3.76 14.53
N GLU A 160 -1.52 2.72 15.32
CA GLU A 160 -2.49 1.73 15.80
C GLU A 160 -3.67 2.36 16.51
N LYS A 161 -3.41 3.38 17.35
CA LYS A 161 -4.42 4.09 18.12
C LYS A 161 -5.57 4.68 17.28
N VAL A 162 -5.34 4.92 15.99
CA VAL A 162 -6.32 5.58 15.12
C VAL A 162 -7.09 4.59 14.27
N MET A 163 -6.38 3.63 13.66
CA MET A 163 -6.86 2.97 12.46
C MET A 163 -6.62 1.46 12.42
N VAL A 164 -6.29 0.82 13.55
CA VAL A 164 -5.99 -0.62 13.59
C VAL A 164 -6.85 -1.33 14.61
N PHE A 165 -7.44 -2.45 14.20
CA PHE A 165 -8.39 -3.23 14.97
C PHE A 165 -8.00 -4.71 15.00
N GLU A 166 -8.48 -5.44 16.00
CA GLU A 166 -8.45 -6.89 16.01
C GLU A 166 -9.58 -7.43 15.11
N PRO A 167 -9.29 -8.24 14.08
CA PRO A 167 -10.33 -8.77 13.21
C PRO A 167 -11.09 -9.90 13.91
N GLN A 168 -12.40 -9.98 13.64
CA GLN A 168 -13.18 -11.16 13.99
C GLN A 168 -13.01 -12.22 12.89
N LEU A 169 -12.27 -13.29 13.18
CA LEU A 169 -12.17 -14.42 12.26
C LEU A 169 -13.51 -15.14 12.15
N ARG A 170 -14.00 -15.25 10.92
CA ARG A 170 -15.16 -16.06 10.56
C ARG A 170 -14.72 -17.42 10.02
N GLN A 171 -15.66 -18.18 9.46
CA GLN A 171 -15.47 -19.62 9.23
C GLN A 171 -14.38 -19.92 8.20
N TRP A 172 -14.29 -19.16 7.11
CA TRP A 172 -13.28 -19.35 6.08
C TRP A 172 -11.87 -19.09 6.63
N GLN A 173 -11.66 -17.92 7.24
CA GLN A 173 -10.34 -17.54 7.78
C GLN A 173 -9.92 -18.47 8.92
N SER A 174 -10.87 -18.90 9.75
CA SER A 174 -10.60 -19.90 10.80
C SER A 174 -10.19 -21.24 10.21
N ALA A 175 -10.86 -21.70 9.16
CA ALA A 175 -10.53 -22.97 8.49
C ALA A 175 -9.14 -22.94 7.83
N VAL A 176 -8.75 -21.82 7.21
CA VAL A 176 -7.40 -21.66 6.66
C VAL A 176 -6.35 -21.63 7.77
N ARG A 177 -6.59 -20.85 8.83
CA ARG A 177 -5.71 -20.80 10.02
C ARG A 177 -5.50 -22.20 10.61
N ASP A 178 -6.58 -22.94 10.85
CA ASP A 178 -6.52 -24.26 11.46
C ASP A 178 -5.89 -25.28 10.50
N GLY A 179 -6.15 -25.18 9.20
CA GLY A 179 -5.48 -25.97 8.18
C GLY A 179 -3.97 -25.72 8.12
N LEU A 180 -3.52 -24.47 8.29
CA LEU A 180 -2.09 -24.13 8.38
C LEU A 180 -1.43 -24.80 9.59
N LEU A 181 -2.13 -24.83 10.74
CA LEU A 181 -1.65 -25.55 11.92
C LEU A 181 -1.59 -27.06 11.69
N GLU A 182 -2.61 -27.64 11.06
CA GLU A 182 -2.64 -29.08 10.72
C GLU A 182 -1.47 -29.50 9.82
N VAL A 183 -1.03 -28.64 8.90
CA VAL A 183 0.10 -28.92 8.00
C VAL A 183 1.46 -28.48 8.54
N GLY A 184 1.53 -28.07 9.80
CA GLY A 184 2.79 -27.83 10.50
C GLY A 184 3.34 -26.41 10.42
N VAL A 185 2.54 -25.41 10.01
CA VAL A 185 2.92 -23.98 10.12
C VAL A 185 2.72 -23.52 11.56
N LEU A 186 3.61 -23.98 12.43
CA LEU A 186 3.54 -23.83 13.89
C LEU A 186 4.59 -22.81 14.40
N PRO A 187 4.40 -22.26 15.62
CA PRO A 187 3.25 -22.42 16.51
C PRO A 187 2.03 -21.57 16.11
N TYR A 188 0.92 -21.68 16.84
CA TYR A 188 -0.12 -20.66 16.81
C TYR A 188 0.26 -19.51 17.75
N ASN A 189 0.44 -18.32 17.21
CA ASN A 189 0.88 -17.13 17.96
C ASN A 189 -0.28 -16.23 18.42
N GLY A 190 -1.53 -16.66 18.25
CA GLY A 190 -2.70 -15.84 18.61
C GLY A 190 -2.81 -14.56 17.77
N TYR A 191 -3.44 -13.54 18.36
CA TYR A 191 -3.47 -12.18 17.81
C TYR A 191 -2.20 -11.43 18.20
N THR A 192 -1.47 -10.91 17.21
CA THR A 192 -0.26 -10.12 17.44
C THR A 192 0.07 -9.28 16.22
N PHE A 193 0.67 -8.10 16.43
CA PHE A 193 1.25 -7.32 15.33
C PHE A 193 2.61 -7.82 14.91
N GLU A 194 3.32 -8.58 15.74
CA GLU A 194 4.70 -9.00 15.46
C GLU A 194 4.81 -9.89 14.23
N HIS A 195 5.81 -9.63 13.39
CA HIS A 195 6.18 -10.54 12.31
C HIS A 195 6.99 -11.70 12.92
N ILE A 196 6.37 -12.88 13.00
CA ILE A 196 6.94 -14.04 13.68
C ILE A 196 6.55 -15.33 12.97
N TYR A 197 7.49 -16.29 12.88
CA TYR A 197 7.22 -17.61 12.28
C TYR A 197 6.07 -18.34 12.98
N GLY A 198 5.31 -19.09 12.17
CA GLY A 198 4.12 -19.82 12.60
C GLY A 198 2.84 -19.20 12.05
N THR A 199 1.71 -19.59 12.60
CA THR A 199 0.39 -19.09 12.21
C THR A 199 -0.07 -18.03 13.21
N LYS A 200 -0.58 -16.90 12.72
CA LYS A 200 -1.06 -15.79 13.56
C LYS A 200 -2.29 -15.12 12.97
N VAL A 201 -2.97 -14.35 13.83
CA VAL A 201 -3.96 -13.35 13.44
C VAL A 201 -3.28 -11.98 13.51
N GLY A 202 -3.35 -11.22 12.42
CA GLY A 202 -2.81 -9.85 12.36
C GLY A 202 -3.86 -8.81 12.72
N GLY A 203 -3.45 -7.53 12.74
CA GLY A 203 -4.39 -6.42 12.78
C GLY A 203 -5.11 -6.22 11.44
N THR A 204 -6.14 -5.39 11.45
CA THR A 204 -6.82 -4.93 10.24
C THR A 204 -7.09 -3.43 10.32
N ILE A 205 -7.12 -2.74 9.18
CA ILE A 205 -7.57 -1.34 9.10
C ILE A 205 -9.08 -1.19 8.89
N PHE A 206 -9.81 -2.31 8.89
CA PHE A 206 -11.27 -2.32 8.84
C PHE A 206 -11.84 -2.48 10.25
N ASP A 207 -12.75 -1.60 10.64
CA ASP A 207 -13.43 -1.71 11.92
C ASP A 207 -14.51 -2.79 11.92
N LYS A 208 -15.17 -2.96 13.08
CA LYS A 208 -16.25 -3.95 13.28
C LYS A 208 -17.45 -3.78 12.33
N ASP A 209 -17.64 -2.59 11.79
CA ASP A 209 -18.73 -2.24 10.88
C ASP A 209 -18.26 -2.36 9.41
N ASN A 210 -17.05 -2.90 9.20
CA ASN A 210 -16.36 -3.06 7.92
C ASN A 210 -15.99 -1.72 7.24
N HIS A 211 -15.92 -0.62 8.00
CA HIS A 211 -15.41 0.63 7.48
C HIS A 211 -13.89 0.62 7.48
N ARG A 212 -13.31 1.02 6.35
CA ARG A 212 -11.88 1.20 6.16
C ARG A 212 -11.43 2.50 6.81
N HIS A 213 -10.39 2.40 7.62
CA HIS A 213 -9.57 3.51 8.08
C HIS A 213 -8.30 3.58 7.25
N THR A 214 -7.83 4.79 6.93
CA THR A 214 -6.74 5.03 5.98
C THR A 214 -5.64 5.88 6.60
N ALA A 215 -4.47 5.93 5.97
CA ALA A 215 -3.40 6.82 6.42
C ALA A 215 -3.82 8.31 6.43
N ALA A 216 -4.88 8.69 5.70
CA ALA A 216 -5.43 10.04 5.76
C ALA A 216 -6.04 10.36 7.13
N ASP A 217 -6.50 9.37 7.89
CA ASP A 217 -7.08 9.56 9.23
C ASP A 217 -6.01 10.00 10.24
N LEU A 218 -4.74 9.65 9.99
CA LEU A 218 -3.59 10.09 10.79
C LEU A 218 -3.38 11.62 10.70
N LEU A 219 -3.98 12.30 9.72
CA LEU A 219 -3.97 13.76 9.65
C LEU A 219 -4.79 14.41 10.77
N GLN A 220 -5.61 13.66 11.52
CA GLN A 220 -6.28 14.17 12.72
C GLN A 220 -5.29 14.67 13.78
N TYR A 221 -4.05 14.15 13.75
CA TYR A 221 -3.00 14.59 14.63
C TYR A 221 -2.33 15.89 14.19
N ALA A 222 -2.61 16.40 12.99
CA ALA A 222 -1.97 17.59 12.46
C ALA A 222 -2.36 18.85 13.25
N ASN A 223 -1.46 19.84 13.27
CA ASN A 223 -1.82 21.18 13.71
C ASN A 223 -2.61 21.87 12.58
N PRO A 224 -3.89 22.24 12.77
CA PRO A 224 -4.71 22.79 11.70
C PRO A 224 -4.20 24.11 11.10
N SER A 225 -3.43 24.90 11.87
CA SER A 225 -2.79 26.12 11.35
C SER A 225 -1.41 25.88 10.74
N GLY A 226 -0.83 24.70 10.97
CA GLY A 226 0.51 24.32 10.52
C GLY A 226 0.52 23.48 9.24
N LEU A 227 -0.60 22.89 8.86
CA LEU A 227 -0.71 22.05 7.66
C LEU A 227 -1.58 22.74 6.59
N THR A 228 -1.20 22.56 5.33
CA THR A 228 -2.06 22.76 4.15
C THR A 228 -2.02 21.48 3.31
N VAL A 229 -3.18 20.91 2.99
CA VAL A 229 -3.30 19.75 2.09
C VAL A 229 -4.00 20.21 0.81
N LEU A 230 -3.36 19.99 -0.33
CA LEU A 230 -3.92 20.28 -1.66
C LEU A 230 -4.18 18.96 -2.40
N LEU A 231 -5.46 18.68 -2.64
CA LEU A 231 -5.95 17.56 -3.44
C LEU A 231 -5.94 17.91 -4.93
N TYR A 232 -5.90 16.91 -5.81
CA TYR A 232 -5.78 17.09 -7.26
C TYR A 232 -4.59 17.98 -7.67
N ALA A 233 -3.48 17.88 -6.92
CA ALA A 233 -2.23 18.60 -7.13
C ALA A 233 -1.17 17.68 -7.75
N THR A 234 -1.11 17.61 -9.08
CA THR A 234 -0.07 16.83 -9.76
C THR A 234 1.24 17.61 -9.79
N VAL A 235 2.26 17.12 -9.10
CA VAL A 235 3.61 17.72 -9.14
C VAL A 235 4.32 17.34 -10.44
N HIS A 236 4.71 18.33 -11.22
CA HIS A 236 5.40 18.13 -12.50
C HIS A 236 6.93 18.14 -12.37
N ARG A 237 7.46 18.94 -11.43
CA ARG A 237 8.92 19.09 -11.28
C ARG A 237 9.32 19.65 -9.94
N ILE A 238 10.48 19.22 -9.44
CA ILE A 238 11.23 19.86 -8.37
C ILE A 238 12.16 20.93 -8.96
N LEU A 239 12.24 22.08 -8.31
CA LEU A 239 13.06 23.22 -8.69
C LEU A 239 14.35 23.26 -7.88
N PHE A 240 15.46 23.52 -8.57
CA PHE A 240 16.80 23.51 -7.97
C PHE A 240 17.55 24.82 -8.20
N LYS A 241 18.38 25.17 -7.22
CA LYS A 241 19.41 26.21 -7.33
C LYS A 241 20.77 25.55 -7.30
N THR A 242 21.64 25.98 -8.20
CA THR A 242 23.05 25.58 -8.18
C THR A 242 23.86 26.67 -7.48
N LYS A 243 24.52 26.33 -6.38
CA LYS A 243 25.49 27.19 -5.69
C LYS A 243 26.91 26.74 -6.09
N GLY A 244 27.62 27.55 -6.87
CA GLY A 244 28.96 27.20 -7.37
C GLY A 244 28.94 26.07 -8.41
N GLN A 245 30.07 25.38 -8.62
CA GLN A 245 30.20 24.34 -9.65
C GLN A 245 29.64 22.96 -9.24
N SER A 246 29.33 22.69 -7.95
CA SER A 246 29.07 21.33 -7.47
C SER A 246 27.88 21.12 -6.53
N LYS A 247 27.26 22.15 -5.94
CA LYS A 247 26.15 21.96 -4.99
C LYS A 247 24.80 22.34 -5.59
N THR A 248 23.93 21.34 -5.71
CA THR A 248 22.54 21.48 -6.15
C THR A 248 21.63 21.40 -4.93
N ALA A 249 20.76 22.39 -4.73
CA ALA A 249 19.80 22.42 -3.62
C ALA A 249 18.37 22.53 -4.15
N ALA A 250 17.48 21.66 -3.68
CA ALA A 250 16.05 21.78 -3.94
C ALA A 250 15.50 23.00 -3.20
N HIS A 251 14.62 23.78 -3.85
CA HIS A 251 14.07 24.99 -3.23
C HIS A 251 12.59 25.26 -3.53
N GLY A 252 11.95 24.43 -4.34
CA GLY A 252 10.53 24.53 -4.63
C GLY A 252 10.04 23.45 -5.57
N VAL A 253 8.76 23.50 -5.89
CA VAL A 253 8.08 22.58 -6.81
C VAL A 253 7.14 23.34 -7.73
N ILE A 254 6.92 22.80 -8.92
CA ILE A 254 5.84 23.19 -9.82
C ILE A 254 4.81 22.08 -9.81
N PHE A 255 3.55 22.43 -9.54
CA PHE A 255 2.42 21.52 -9.61
C PHE A 255 1.27 22.14 -10.40
N LYS A 256 0.40 21.29 -10.93
CA LYS A 256 -0.84 21.71 -11.58
C LYS A 256 -2.05 21.29 -10.77
N ASP A 257 -3.08 22.13 -10.76
CA ASP A 257 -4.38 21.79 -10.18
C ASP A 257 -5.24 20.94 -11.15
N GLY A 258 -6.42 20.51 -10.69
CA GLY A 258 -7.37 19.75 -11.49
C GLY A 258 -7.93 20.51 -12.71
N ALA A 259 -7.75 21.83 -12.78
CA ALA A 259 -8.13 22.66 -13.93
C ALA A 259 -6.94 22.90 -14.90
N GLY A 260 -5.74 22.41 -14.57
CA GLY A 260 -4.52 22.55 -15.35
C GLY A 260 -3.74 23.84 -15.11
N ASN A 261 -4.14 24.67 -14.14
CA ASN A 261 -3.40 25.89 -13.77
C ASN A 261 -2.08 25.53 -13.08
N GLU A 262 -1.01 26.26 -13.40
CA GLU A 262 0.30 26.07 -12.79
C GLU A 262 0.43 26.85 -11.47
N HIS A 263 0.91 26.17 -10.43
CA HIS A 263 1.22 26.74 -9.12
C HIS A 263 2.67 26.44 -8.74
N ARG A 264 3.23 27.29 -7.88
CA ARG A 264 4.60 27.14 -7.37
C ARG A 264 4.63 27.21 -5.86
N ALA A 265 5.20 26.20 -5.23
CA ALA A 265 5.49 26.24 -3.79
C ALA A 265 7.01 26.25 -3.58
N TYR A 266 7.49 27.12 -2.70
CA TYR A 266 8.91 27.26 -2.39
C TYR A 266 9.18 26.98 -0.93
N LEU A 267 10.40 26.56 -0.63
CA LEU A 267 10.89 26.56 0.74
C LEU A 267 11.01 28.00 1.25
N SER A 268 10.60 28.23 2.49
CA SER A 268 10.66 29.53 3.16
C SER A 268 12.11 29.99 3.23
N LYS A 269 12.36 31.25 2.83
CA LYS A 269 13.66 31.88 2.99
C LYS A 269 13.91 32.14 4.48
N GLU A 270 15.17 31.99 4.87
CA GLU A 270 15.74 32.17 6.22
C GLU A 270 15.04 33.18 7.15
N THR A 271 14.77 32.73 8.37
CA THR A 271 14.99 33.50 9.60
C THR A 271 16.48 33.50 9.95
N ASP A 272 16.94 34.38 10.85
CA ASP A 272 18.34 34.67 11.25
C ASP A 272 19.25 33.48 11.67
N LYS A 273 18.79 32.22 11.58
CA LYS A 273 19.51 30.98 11.97
C LYS A 273 19.85 30.01 10.82
N GLY A 274 19.58 30.35 9.56
CA GLY A 274 19.77 29.43 8.43
C GLY A 274 18.48 28.66 8.06
N SER A 275 18.20 28.43 6.76
CA SER A 275 16.99 27.71 6.32
C SER A 275 17.30 26.23 6.22
N MET A 276 16.70 25.45 7.13
CA MET A 276 16.68 23.99 7.13
C MET A 276 15.37 23.43 6.54
N GLY A 277 14.72 24.19 5.65
CA GLY A 277 13.53 23.69 4.96
C GLY A 277 13.90 22.55 4.01
N GLU A 278 13.01 21.58 3.83
CA GLU A 278 13.26 20.44 2.95
C GLU A 278 12.03 20.09 2.10
N ILE A 279 12.29 19.60 0.89
CA ILE A 279 11.27 18.95 0.07
C ILE A 279 11.39 17.45 0.30
N ILE A 280 10.27 16.78 0.55
CA ILE A 280 10.21 15.34 0.75
C ILE A 280 9.33 14.73 -0.33
N VAL A 281 9.88 13.75 -1.05
CA VAL A 281 9.12 12.92 -1.98
C VAL A 281 8.62 11.68 -1.25
N SER A 282 7.30 11.53 -1.19
CA SER A 282 6.57 10.40 -0.62
C SER A 282 5.53 9.88 -1.62
N ALA A 283 5.88 9.90 -2.91
CA ALA A 283 5.01 9.59 -4.04
C ALA A 283 4.95 8.09 -4.38
N GLY A 284 5.55 7.24 -3.54
CA GLY A 284 5.54 5.79 -3.63
C GLY A 284 6.58 5.21 -4.60
N ALA A 285 6.68 3.88 -4.61
CA ALA A 285 7.66 3.12 -5.40
C ALA A 285 7.72 3.50 -6.89
N LEU A 286 6.59 3.88 -7.49
CA LEU A 286 6.56 4.34 -8.88
C LEU A 286 6.70 5.87 -9.01
N GLY A 287 6.00 6.64 -8.17
CA GLY A 287 5.92 8.09 -8.31
C GLY A 287 7.22 8.81 -7.92
N SER A 288 7.93 8.31 -6.90
CA SER A 288 9.16 8.92 -6.41
C SER A 288 10.31 8.88 -7.42
N PRO A 289 10.72 7.71 -7.96
CA PRO A 289 11.73 7.67 -9.01
C PRO A 289 11.25 8.37 -10.29
N GLN A 290 9.97 8.28 -10.66
CA GLN A 290 9.39 9.01 -11.79
C GLN A 290 9.63 10.52 -11.66
N LEU A 291 9.31 11.10 -10.50
CA LEU A 291 9.44 12.52 -10.25
C LEU A 291 10.90 12.99 -10.21
N LEU A 292 11.80 12.20 -9.63
CA LEU A 292 13.24 12.51 -9.67
C LEU A 292 13.76 12.59 -11.10
N ILE A 293 13.42 11.60 -11.95
CA ILE A 293 13.83 11.59 -13.36
C ILE A 293 13.22 12.78 -14.11
N LEU A 294 11.92 13.06 -13.94
CA LEU A 294 11.25 14.24 -14.54
C LEU A 294 11.89 15.57 -14.11
N SER A 295 12.54 15.56 -12.96
CA SER A 295 13.23 16.72 -12.38
C SER A 295 14.72 16.79 -12.73
N GLY A 296 15.23 15.88 -13.55
CA GLY A 296 16.63 15.90 -14.03
C GLY A 296 17.63 15.16 -13.13
N ILE A 297 17.16 14.33 -12.19
CA ILE A 297 17.97 13.46 -11.33
C ILE A 297 17.71 12.01 -11.74
N GLY A 298 18.68 11.38 -12.39
CA GLY A 298 18.55 10.00 -12.87
C GLY A 298 19.61 9.63 -13.91
N PRO A 299 19.48 8.48 -14.59
CA PRO A 299 20.48 8.04 -15.56
C PRO A 299 20.63 9.03 -16.71
N ALA A 300 21.82 9.61 -16.89
CA ALA A 300 22.05 10.71 -17.83
C ALA A 300 21.66 10.39 -19.28
N GLN A 301 21.90 9.16 -19.74
CA GLN A 301 21.52 8.75 -21.11
C GLN A 301 20.00 8.74 -21.30
N HIS A 302 19.24 8.28 -20.30
CA HIS A 302 17.77 8.24 -20.34
C HIS A 302 17.17 9.65 -20.24
N LEU A 303 17.76 10.52 -19.42
CA LEU A 303 17.37 11.93 -19.36
C LEU A 303 17.58 12.63 -20.71
N LYS A 304 18.75 12.43 -21.33
CA LYS A 304 19.08 13.01 -22.65
C LYS A 304 18.16 12.50 -23.75
N SER A 305 17.81 11.21 -23.77
CA SER A 305 16.91 10.65 -24.81
C SER A 305 15.50 11.24 -24.76
N LEU A 306 15.07 11.77 -23.60
CA LEU A 306 13.78 12.44 -23.41
C LEU A 306 13.87 13.97 -23.49
N GLY A 307 15.06 14.54 -23.77
CA GLY A 307 15.26 15.99 -23.78
C GLY A 307 15.09 16.63 -22.40
N ILE A 308 15.34 15.88 -21.32
CA ILE A 308 15.36 16.40 -19.94
C ILE A 308 16.78 16.85 -19.63
N LYS A 309 16.94 18.07 -19.10
CA LYS A 309 18.23 18.57 -18.65
C LYS A 309 18.77 17.69 -17.52
N VAL A 310 19.96 17.14 -17.70
CA VAL A 310 20.68 16.42 -16.65
C VAL A 310 21.14 17.42 -15.59
N LEU A 311 20.56 17.35 -14.39
CA LEU A 311 21.02 18.10 -13.22
C LEU A 311 21.99 17.27 -12.39
N LEU A 312 21.70 15.98 -12.25
CA LEU A 312 22.55 15.01 -11.58
C LEU A 312 22.44 13.67 -12.31
N ASP A 313 23.57 13.14 -12.77
CA ASP A 313 23.63 11.76 -13.23
C ASP A 313 23.59 10.82 -12.03
N GLN A 314 22.42 10.22 -11.80
CA GLN A 314 22.22 9.27 -10.71
C GLN A 314 21.72 7.94 -11.31
N PRO A 315 22.63 7.02 -11.70
CA PRO A 315 22.27 5.82 -12.46
C PRO A 315 21.38 4.86 -11.68
N TRP A 316 21.31 4.98 -10.35
CA TRP A 316 20.50 4.11 -9.49
C TRP A 316 19.03 4.54 -9.35
N VAL A 317 18.64 5.74 -9.78
CA VAL A 317 17.22 6.14 -9.77
C VAL A 317 16.44 5.27 -10.74
N GLY A 318 15.37 4.65 -10.23
CA GLY A 318 14.55 3.69 -10.95
C GLY A 318 15.15 2.28 -11.01
N GLN A 319 16.31 2.01 -10.42
CA GLN A 319 16.88 0.66 -10.36
C GLN A 319 16.43 -0.10 -9.10
N GLY A 320 16.51 -1.43 -9.15
CA GLY A 320 16.15 -2.28 -8.01
C GLY A 320 14.66 -2.28 -7.72
N MET A 321 13.83 -2.15 -8.76
CA MET A 321 12.38 -2.30 -8.62
C MET A 321 12.07 -3.76 -8.30
N ALA A 322 11.34 -4.02 -7.22
CA ALA A 322 10.96 -5.35 -6.81
C ALA A 322 9.44 -5.41 -6.60
N ASP A 323 8.83 -6.55 -6.90
CA ASP A 323 7.45 -6.86 -6.52
C ASP A 323 7.38 -8.29 -6.05
N ASN A 324 6.84 -8.50 -4.84
CA ASN A 324 6.74 -9.84 -4.28
C ASN A 324 5.76 -10.67 -5.13
N PRO A 325 6.21 -11.80 -5.71
CA PRO A 325 5.31 -12.71 -6.43
C PRO A 325 4.19 -13.21 -5.50
N LEU A 326 2.98 -13.28 -6.06
CA LEU A 326 1.85 -13.98 -5.45
C LEU A 326 1.34 -15.04 -6.41
N ASN A 327 1.20 -16.26 -5.91
CA ASN A 327 0.52 -17.34 -6.59
C ASN A 327 -0.65 -17.82 -5.75
N VAL A 328 -1.76 -18.14 -6.40
CA VAL A 328 -3.04 -18.37 -5.72
C VAL A 328 -3.68 -19.68 -6.14
N ILE A 329 -4.54 -20.23 -5.29
CA ILE A 329 -5.55 -21.23 -5.64
C ILE A 329 -6.91 -20.68 -5.26
N VAL A 330 -7.83 -20.61 -6.23
CA VAL A 330 -9.24 -20.29 -6.00
C VAL A 330 -9.98 -21.58 -5.67
N VAL A 331 -10.73 -21.57 -4.58
CA VAL A 331 -11.48 -22.73 -4.08
C VAL A 331 -12.97 -22.37 -3.97
N PRO A 332 -13.80 -22.85 -4.91
CA PRO A 332 -15.25 -22.81 -4.79
C PRO A 332 -15.70 -23.66 -3.61
N SER A 333 -16.70 -23.16 -2.88
CA SER A 333 -17.14 -23.77 -1.63
C SER A 333 -18.58 -24.30 -1.74
N PRO A 334 -18.86 -25.52 -1.21
CA PRO A 334 -20.23 -26.01 -1.02
C PRO A 334 -20.95 -25.32 0.15
N SER A 335 -20.19 -24.68 1.06
CA SER A 335 -20.71 -23.96 2.22
C SER A 335 -20.64 -22.45 1.99
N PRO A 336 -21.61 -21.64 2.48
CA PRO A 336 -21.56 -20.18 2.34
C PRO A 336 -20.24 -19.60 2.86
N VAL A 337 -19.60 -18.71 2.08
CA VAL A 337 -18.40 -17.98 2.48
C VAL A 337 -18.72 -16.54 2.84
N GLU A 338 -18.20 -16.06 3.96
CA GLU A 338 -18.25 -14.64 4.28
C GLU A 338 -17.35 -13.82 3.34
N ILE A 339 -17.65 -12.53 3.19
CA ILE A 339 -16.67 -11.58 2.68
C ILE A 339 -15.61 -11.38 3.76
N SER A 340 -14.37 -11.75 3.45
CA SER A 340 -13.21 -11.50 4.30
C SER A 340 -11.99 -11.17 3.45
N LEU A 341 -11.19 -10.20 3.90
CA LEU A 341 -9.86 -9.95 3.35
C LEU A 341 -8.81 -10.61 4.24
N ALA A 342 -7.54 -10.31 4.03
CA ALA A 342 -6.46 -10.92 4.82
C ALA A 342 -6.60 -10.55 6.31
N GLN A 343 -6.72 -11.57 7.16
CA GLN A 343 -6.85 -11.43 8.62
C GLN A 343 -5.90 -12.37 9.38
N GLN A 344 -5.55 -13.50 8.79
CA GLN A 344 -4.60 -14.48 9.30
C GLN A 344 -3.46 -14.68 8.31
N VAL A 345 -2.31 -15.13 8.80
CA VAL A 345 -1.16 -15.51 7.96
C VAL A 345 -0.39 -16.69 8.55
N GLY A 346 0.07 -17.58 7.67
CA GLY A 346 1.12 -18.55 7.96
C GLY A 346 2.49 -18.03 7.50
N ILE A 347 3.37 -17.68 8.45
CA ILE A 347 4.73 -17.19 8.17
C ILE A 347 5.69 -18.37 8.27
N THR A 348 6.26 -18.78 7.13
CA THR A 348 7.03 -20.03 7.05
C THR A 348 8.54 -19.78 7.02
N ARG A 349 9.31 -20.80 7.45
CA ARG A 349 10.77 -20.82 7.29
C ARG A 349 11.23 -21.16 5.86
N LEU A 350 10.28 -21.43 4.96
CA LEU A 350 10.55 -21.81 3.56
C LEU A 350 10.54 -20.59 2.62
N GLY A 351 10.44 -19.37 3.17
CA GLY A 351 10.49 -18.12 2.42
C GLY A 351 9.18 -17.76 1.73
N THR A 352 8.05 -18.15 2.31
CA THR A 352 6.71 -17.84 1.78
C THR A 352 5.73 -17.53 2.92
N TYR A 353 4.78 -16.65 2.66
CA TYR A 353 3.70 -16.28 3.58
C TYR A 353 2.35 -16.66 2.99
N ILE A 354 1.53 -17.39 3.76
CA ILE A 354 0.25 -17.89 3.28
C ILE A 354 -0.90 -17.06 3.84
N GLU A 355 -1.61 -16.36 2.97
CA GLU A 355 -2.77 -15.52 3.31
C GLU A 355 -4.01 -16.01 2.55
N ALA A 356 -5.20 -15.56 2.97
CA ALA A 356 -6.44 -15.90 2.29
C ALA A 356 -7.43 -14.74 2.27
N ILE A 357 -8.29 -14.74 1.26
CA ILE A 357 -9.46 -13.86 1.12
C ILE A 357 -10.67 -14.70 0.69
N SER A 358 -11.89 -14.23 0.94
CA SER A 358 -13.11 -14.96 0.57
C SER A 358 -14.28 -14.03 0.27
N GLY A 359 -15.24 -14.54 -0.49
CA GLY A 359 -16.54 -13.89 -0.72
C GLY A 359 -16.51 -12.57 -1.48
N ILE A 360 -15.33 -12.11 -1.94
CA ILE A 360 -15.23 -10.96 -2.84
C ILE A 360 -15.81 -11.31 -4.22
N ASP A 361 -16.09 -10.29 -5.03
CA ASP A 361 -16.54 -10.49 -6.41
C ASP A 361 -15.40 -11.04 -7.29
N PHE A 362 -15.18 -12.37 -7.25
CA PHE A 362 -14.12 -13.01 -8.02
C PHE A 362 -14.38 -12.96 -9.54
N VAL A 363 -15.65 -12.90 -9.96
CA VAL A 363 -16.03 -12.77 -11.37
C VAL A 363 -15.45 -11.47 -11.92
N ARG A 364 -15.69 -10.35 -11.23
CA ARG A 364 -15.12 -9.05 -11.59
C ARG A 364 -13.61 -8.99 -11.40
N PHE A 365 -13.09 -9.60 -10.33
CA PHE A 365 -11.65 -9.63 -10.03
C PHE A 365 -10.84 -10.25 -11.17
N PHE A 366 -11.33 -11.35 -11.75
CA PHE A 366 -10.70 -12.03 -12.87
C PHE A 366 -11.17 -11.54 -14.25
N GLY A 367 -11.91 -10.43 -14.31
CA GLY A 367 -12.36 -9.84 -15.57
C GLY A 367 -13.27 -10.74 -16.40
N LEU A 368 -13.99 -11.67 -15.76
CA LEU A 368 -14.93 -12.55 -16.44
C LEU A 368 -16.15 -11.74 -16.90
N THR A 369 -16.51 -11.91 -18.17
CA THR A 369 -17.72 -11.32 -18.75
C THR A 369 -18.75 -12.41 -19.02
N THR A 370 -20.03 -12.05 -18.96
CA THR A 370 -21.10 -12.97 -19.40
C THR A 370 -20.89 -13.32 -20.87
N PRO A 371 -21.00 -14.61 -21.26
CA PRO A 371 -20.89 -15.03 -22.65
C PRO A 371 -21.89 -14.27 -23.54
N THR A 372 -21.47 -13.86 -24.73
CA THR A 372 -22.34 -13.22 -25.73
C THR A 372 -23.03 -14.26 -26.61
N ASN A 373 -24.06 -13.87 -27.36
CA ASN A 373 -24.81 -14.77 -28.25
C ASN A 373 -23.97 -15.43 -29.37
N GLU A 374 -22.68 -15.07 -29.50
CA GLU A 374 -21.77 -15.57 -30.52
C GLU A 374 -20.96 -16.81 -30.08
N THR A 375 -21.08 -17.24 -28.82
CA THR A 375 -20.40 -18.45 -28.30
C THR A 375 -21.23 -19.72 -28.48
N THR A 376 -20.57 -20.87 -28.63
CA THR A 376 -21.27 -22.17 -28.73
C THR A 376 -22.05 -22.49 -27.44
N PRO A 377 -23.17 -23.24 -27.51
CA PRO A 377 -23.96 -23.56 -26.30
C PRO A 377 -23.15 -24.22 -25.17
N GLU A 378 -22.17 -25.07 -25.54
CA GLU A 378 -21.29 -25.77 -24.59
C GLU A 378 -20.30 -24.82 -23.90
N THR A 379 -19.73 -23.86 -24.63
CA THR A 379 -18.83 -22.86 -24.06
C THR A 379 -19.58 -21.88 -23.16
N THR A 380 -20.79 -21.47 -23.56
CA THR A 380 -21.69 -20.67 -22.73
C THR A 380 -22.02 -21.38 -21.41
N LYS A 381 -22.37 -22.67 -21.46
CA LYS A 381 -22.70 -23.46 -20.27
C LYS A 381 -21.52 -23.56 -19.30
N SER A 382 -20.33 -23.92 -19.80
CA SER A 382 -19.11 -24.03 -18.98
C SER A 382 -18.71 -22.71 -18.33
N ALA A 383 -18.85 -21.59 -19.05
CA ALA A 383 -18.59 -20.26 -18.51
C ALA A 383 -19.58 -19.88 -17.40
N LEU A 384 -20.88 -20.17 -17.58
CA LEU A 384 -21.90 -19.92 -16.56
C LEU A 384 -21.70 -20.78 -15.31
N GLU A 385 -21.37 -22.06 -15.46
CA GLU A 385 -21.03 -22.94 -14.33
C GLU A 385 -19.82 -22.40 -13.55
N THR A 386 -18.80 -21.89 -14.24
CA THR A 386 -17.65 -21.26 -13.58
C THR A 386 -18.06 -20.00 -12.82
N ILE A 387 -18.87 -19.13 -13.43
CA ILE A 387 -19.38 -17.91 -12.79
C ILE A 387 -20.17 -18.24 -11.52
N GLU A 388 -21.07 -19.23 -11.57
CA GLU A 388 -21.87 -19.66 -10.42
C GLU A 388 -20.98 -20.17 -9.28
N ARG A 389 -19.98 -21.01 -9.60
CA ARG A 389 -19.01 -21.50 -8.61
C ARG A 389 -18.21 -20.38 -7.95
N LEU A 390 -17.91 -19.31 -8.67
CA LEU A 390 -17.14 -18.17 -8.14
C LEU A 390 -17.95 -17.23 -7.25
N GLN A 391 -19.29 -17.28 -7.29
CA GLN A 391 -20.13 -16.48 -6.40
C GLN A 391 -19.96 -16.90 -4.93
N ASN A 392 -19.55 -18.14 -4.69
CA ASN A 392 -19.31 -18.69 -3.36
C ASN A 392 -17.93 -19.36 -3.29
N ALA A 393 -16.89 -18.55 -3.38
CA ALA A 393 -15.50 -19.02 -3.39
C ALA A 393 -14.61 -18.23 -2.44
N GLY A 394 -13.45 -18.78 -2.14
CA GLY A 394 -12.33 -18.01 -1.61
C GLY A 394 -11.03 -18.33 -2.31
N MET A 395 -9.99 -17.64 -1.91
CA MET A 395 -8.67 -17.69 -2.52
C MET A 395 -7.63 -17.81 -1.41
N ILE A 396 -6.74 -18.78 -1.55
CA ILE A 396 -5.56 -18.94 -0.69
C ILE A 396 -4.34 -18.62 -1.55
N GLY A 397 -3.49 -17.73 -1.07
CA GLY A 397 -2.34 -17.22 -1.80
C GLY A 397 -1.04 -17.38 -1.03
N GLU A 398 0.04 -17.62 -1.76
CA GLU A 398 1.40 -17.65 -1.24
C GLU A 398 2.14 -16.40 -1.72
N LYS A 399 2.66 -15.60 -0.79
CA LYS A 399 3.56 -14.47 -1.05
C LYS A 399 5.00 -14.94 -0.91
N THR A 400 5.79 -14.83 -1.97
CA THR A 400 7.23 -15.09 -1.90
C THR A 400 7.98 -13.94 -1.17
N ILE A 401 8.83 -14.28 -0.18
CA ILE A 401 9.67 -13.32 0.56
C ILE A 401 10.77 -12.72 -0.33
N GLY A 402 11.33 -11.57 0.04
CA GLY A 402 12.30 -10.82 -0.75
C GLY A 402 11.55 -9.81 -1.63
N PRO A 403 11.50 -10.01 -2.97
CA PRO A 403 12.14 -11.07 -3.77
C PRO A 403 13.62 -10.78 -4.06
N VAL A 404 14.37 -11.81 -4.51
CA VAL A 404 15.75 -11.60 -5.01
C VAL A 404 15.72 -11.00 -6.41
N SER A 405 14.75 -11.41 -7.23
CA SER A 405 14.51 -10.86 -8.55
C SER A 405 14.17 -9.39 -8.48
N THR A 406 14.93 -8.59 -9.21
CA THR A 406 14.69 -7.15 -9.33
C THR A 406 14.71 -6.72 -10.79
N GLY A 407 14.03 -5.63 -11.09
CA GLY A 407 14.06 -4.95 -12.37
C GLY A 407 14.28 -3.45 -12.21
N TYR A 408 13.64 -2.68 -13.09
CA TYR A 408 13.88 -1.26 -13.20
C TYR A 408 12.65 -0.51 -13.71
N LEU A 409 12.68 0.80 -13.51
CA LEU A 409 11.69 1.77 -13.93
C LEU A 409 12.33 2.79 -14.87
N LYS A 410 11.62 3.11 -15.96
CA LYS A 410 11.98 4.18 -16.91
C LYS A 410 10.76 5.00 -17.25
N LEU A 411 10.95 6.28 -17.51
CA LEU A 411 9.89 7.10 -18.08
C LEU A 411 9.55 6.63 -19.50
N ARG A 412 8.25 6.52 -19.81
CA ARG A 412 7.77 6.38 -21.20
C ARG A 412 7.75 7.72 -21.92
N ASN A 413 7.38 8.77 -21.20
CA ASN A 413 7.25 10.13 -21.70
C ASN A 413 7.46 11.14 -20.54
N ARG A 414 7.18 12.42 -20.79
CA ARG A 414 7.38 13.52 -19.82
C ARG A 414 6.11 13.92 -19.07
N ASN A 415 5.00 13.21 -19.26
CA ASN A 415 3.74 13.48 -18.59
C ASN A 415 3.72 12.77 -17.21
N PRO A 416 3.65 13.49 -16.08
CA PRO A 416 3.61 12.87 -14.76
C PRO A 416 2.34 12.06 -14.48
N ASP A 417 1.25 12.31 -15.21
CA ASP A 417 0.00 11.57 -15.04
C ASP A 417 0.09 10.13 -15.59
N ASP A 418 0.96 9.92 -16.58
CA ASP A 418 1.15 8.61 -17.21
C ASP A 418 1.97 7.67 -16.30
N ASN A 419 1.65 6.38 -16.35
CA ASN A 419 2.46 5.38 -15.66
C ASN A 419 3.83 5.24 -16.33
N PRO A 420 4.93 5.19 -15.55
CA PRO A 420 6.23 4.85 -16.12
C PRO A 420 6.23 3.39 -16.59
N MET A 421 7.24 3.05 -17.39
CA MET A 421 7.57 1.66 -17.70
C MET A 421 8.24 1.03 -16.47
N VAL A 422 7.83 -0.18 -16.09
CA VAL A 422 8.43 -0.93 -14.97
C VAL A 422 8.49 -2.41 -15.30
N THR A 423 9.61 -3.04 -14.98
CA THR A 423 9.77 -4.50 -14.96
C THR A 423 10.21 -4.91 -13.55
N PHE A 424 9.73 -6.06 -13.10
CA PHE A 424 10.14 -6.68 -11.83
C PHE A 424 10.95 -7.96 -12.05
N ASN A 425 10.91 -8.54 -13.24
CA ASN A 425 11.57 -9.79 -13.60
C ASN A 425 11.14 -10.98 -12.70
N TYR A 426 9.84 -11.16 -12.50
CA TYR A 426 9.30 -12.25 -11.65
C TYR A 426 9.94 -13.60 -11.97
N PHE A 427 10.46 -14.27 -10.94
CA PHE A 427 11.12 -15.58 -11.03
C PHE A 427 12.34 -15.65 -11.95
N LYS A 428 12.99 -14.50 -12.20
CA LYS A 428 14.29 -14.49 -12.87
C LYS A 428 15.34 -15.24 -12.05
N GLU A 429 15.33 -15.05 -10.73
CA GLU A 429 16.19 -15.78 -9.81
C GLU A 429 15.51 -17.10 -9.38
N PRO A 430 16.21 -18.25 -9.44
CA PRO A 430 15.62 -19.56 -9.16
C PRO A 430 15.17 -19.72 -7.70
N GLU A 431 15.75 -18.95 -6.78
CA GLU A 431 15.38 -18.98 -5.37
C GLU A 431 13.93 -18.52 -5.14
N ASP A 432 13.49 -17.47 -5.84
CA ASP A 432 12.10 -16.98 -5.74
C ASP A 432 11.12 -18.04 -6.24
N LEU A 433 11.48 -18.73 -7.33
CA LEU A 433 10.66 -19.79 -7.91
C LEU A 433 10.55 -21.00 -6.96
N GLN A 434 11.65 -21.37 -6.31
CA GLN A 434 11.64 -22.46 -5.33
C GLN A 434 10.78 -22.12 -4.11
N ARG A 435 10.79 -20.86 -3.66
CA ARG A 435 9.92 -20.37 -2.59
C ARG A 435 8.44 -20.46 -2.98
N CYS A 436 8.09 -20.07 -4.21
CA CYS A 436 6.72 -20.25 -4.73
C CYS A 436 6.28 -21.72 -4.69
N ILE A 437 7.10 -22.64 -5.22
CA ILE A 437 6.79 -24.08 -5.23
C ILE A 437 6.57 -24.60 -3.81
N ASN A 438 7.37 -24.14 -2.83
CA ASN A 438 7.18 -24.50 -1.42
C ASN A 438 5.85 -23.97 -0.87
N GLY A 439 5.47 -22.73 -1.19
CA GLY A 439 4.20 -22.13 -0.81
C GLY A 439 3.00 -22.86 -1.38
N MET A 440 3.03 -23.20 -2.67
CA MET A 440 1.95 -23.95 -3.33
C MET A 440 1.74 -25.33 -2.70
N LYS A 441 2.82 -26.02 -2.28
CA LYS A 441 2.71 -27.31 -1.56
C LYS A 441 2.06 -27.15 -0.18
N ILE A 442 2.32 -26.05 0.51
CA ILE A 442 1.65 -25.76 1.79
C ILE A 442 0.16 -25.52 1.56
N ILE A 443 -0.21 -24.71 0.55
CA ILE A 443 -1.62 -24.46 0.21
C ILE A 443 -2.33 -25.77 -0.18
N GLU A 444 -1.70 -26.63 -0.96
CA GLU A 444 -2.21 -27.96 -1.27
C GLU A 444 -2.52 -28.77 -0.01
N GLY A 445 -1.62 -28.74 0.98
CA GLY A 445 -1.85 -29.35 2.29
C GLY A 445 -3.04 -28.74 3.02
N VAL A 446 -3.14 -27.40 3.05
CA VAL A 446 -4.26 -26.70 3.72
C VAL A 446 -5.59 -27.08 3.09
N ILE A 447 -5.69 -27.14 1.76
CA ILE A 447 -6.92 -27.55 1.07
C ILE A 447 -7.30 -29.00 1.42
N LYS A 448 -6.30 -29.90 1.58
CA LYS A 448 -6.53 -31.29 1.95
C LYS A 448 -6.81 -31.52 3.43
N SER A 449 -6.57 -30.52 4.28
CA SER A 449 -6.72 -30.59 5.73
C SER A 449 -8.15 -30.91 6.18
N LYS A 450 -8.29 -31.46 7.39
CA LYS A 450 -9.60 -31.73 7.98
C LYS A 450 -10.32 -30.42 8.30
N ALA A 451 -9.61 -29.45 8.87
CA ALA A 451 -10.14 -28.11 9.16
C ALA A 451 -10.79 -27.44 7.94
N PHE A 452 -10.22 -27.59 6.75
CA PHE A 452 -10.72 -26.95 5.53
C PHE A 452 -11.76 -27.78 4.75
N SER A 453 -12.00 -29.04 5.15
CA SER A 453 -12.81 -29.99 4.37
C SER A 453 -14.25 -29.52 4.06
N ASN A 454 -14.87 -28.71 4.92
CA ASN A 454 -16.22 -28.18 4.71
C ASN A 454 -16.31 -27.11 3.62
N PHE A 455 -15.18 -26.55 3.18
CA PHE A 455 -15.09 -25.46 2.20
C PHE A 455 -14.64 -25.93 0.80
N ARG A 456 -14.47 -27.23 0.59
CA ARG A 456 -14.17 -27.80 -0.74
C ARG A 456 -15.18 -28.85 -1.11
N TYR A 457 -15.52 -28.93 -2.40
CA TYR A 457 -16.34 -30.03 -2.88
C TYR A 457 -15.56 -31.35 -2.77
N PRO A 458 -16.21 -32.48 -2.38
CA PRO A 458 -15.53 -33.77 -2.27
C PRO A 458 -14.84 -34.24 -3.55
N ASN A 459 -15.38 -33.85 -4.72
CA ASN A 459 -14.87 -34.23 -6.04
C ASN A 459 -13.80 -33.26 -6.58
N ASP A 460 -13.59 -32.09 -5.96
CA ASP A 460 -12.53 -31.17 -6.37
C ASP A 460 -11.18 -31.69 -5.87
N THR A 461 -10.30 -32.03 -6.80
CA THR A 461 -8.89 -32.32 -6.50
C THR A 461 -8.08 -31.03 -6.54
N VAL A 462 -6.90 -31.01 -5.93
CA VAL A 462 -6.03 -29.82 -6.02
C VAL A 462 -5.62 -29.54 -7.46
N GLU A 463 -5.43 -30.58 -8.28
CA GLU A 463 -5.13 -30.44 -9.70
C GLU A 463 -6.27 -29.75 -10.48
N THR A 464 -7.53 -30.11 -10.22
CA THR A 464 -8.67 -29.44 -10.89
C THR A 464 -8.78 -27.98 -10.48
N LEU A 465 -8.52 -27.66 -9.21
CA LEU A 465 -8.51 -26.28 -8.70
C LEU A 465 -7.37 -25.44 -9.28
N LEU A 466 -6.17 -26.02 -9.42
CA LEU A 466 -5.03 -25.37 -10.08
C LEU A 466 -5.34 -25.08 -11.56
N ASN A 467 -5.82 -26.06 -12.33
CA ASN A 467 -6.19 -25.86 -13.74
C ASN A 467 -7.28 -24.79 -13.89
N MET A 468 -8.30 -24.79 -13.02
CA MET A 468 -9.33 -23.76 -12.99
C MET A 468 -8.70 -22.38 -12.72
N THR A 469 -7.86 -22.27 -11.68
CA THR A 469 -7.24 -21.01 -11.29
C THR A 469 -6.32 -20.44 -12.38
N GLN A 470 -5.54 -21.30 -13.05
CA GLN A 470 -4.69 -20.89 -14.18
C GLN A 470 -5.53 -20.26 -15.30
N ASN A 471 -6.68 -20.85 -15.63
CA ASN A 471 -7.58 -20.30 -16.65
C ASN A 471 -8.22 -18.97 -16.20
N LEU A 472 -8.51 -18.79 -14.91
CA LEU A 472 -8.98 -17.51 -14.38
C LEU A 472 -7.92 -16.41 -14.51
N VAL A 473 -6.66 -16.70 -14.16
CA VAL A 473 -5.56 -15.73 -14.26
C VAL A 473 -5.28 -15.33 -15.71
N LYS A 474 -5.41 -16.24 -16.69
CA LYS A 474 -5.24 -15.89 -18.11
C LYS A 474 -6.19 -14.80 -18.60
N ASN A 475 -7.40 -14.70 -18.05
CA ASN A 475 -8.35 -13.66 -18.46
C ASN A 475 -7.83 -12.24 -18.18
N ILE A 476 -7.03 -12.09 -17.12
CA ILE A 476 -6.41 -10.80 -16.77
C ILE A 476 -4.99 -10.67 -17.35
N GLN A 477 -4.32 -11.78 -17.67
CA GLN A 477 -2.93 -11.80 -18.17
C GLN A 477 -2.76 -12.72 -19.39
N PRO A 478 -3.44 -12.45 -20.52
CA PRO A 478 -3.49 -13.38 -21.65
C PRO A 478 -2.15 -13.58 -22.36
N GLN A 479 -1.19 -12.66 -22.18
CA GLN A 479 0.11 -12.71 -22.86
C GLN A 479 1.13 -13.65 -22.20
N ARG A 480 0.84 -14.18 -20.99
CA ARG A 480 1.82 -14.95 -20.22
C ARG A 480 1.86 -16.44 -20.56
N SER A 481 0.72 -17.06 -20.88
CA SER A 481 0.66 -18.48 -21.23
C SER A 481 -0.58 -18.83 -22.04
N ASN A 482 -0.38 -19.63 -23.09
CA ASN A 482 -1.46 -20.20 -23.91
C ASN A 482 -1.84 -21.62 -23.46
N ALA A 483 -1.13 -22.22 -22.49
CA ALA A 483 -1.30 -23.62 -22.11
C ALA A 483 -2.53 -23.82 -21.20
N SER A 484 -3.51 -24.62 -21.64
CA SER A 484 -4.80 -24.84 -20.93
C SER A 484 -4.69 -25.57 -19.59
N THR A 485 -3.58 -26.26 -19.36
CA THR A 485 -3.29 -27.07 -18.16
C THR A 485 -1.84 -26.88 -17.74
N PHE A 486 -1.54 -26.96 -16.45
CA PHE A 486 -0.17 -26.89 -15.95
C PHE A 486 0.51 -28.27 -16.04
N GLU A 487 1.82 -28.28 -16.30
CA GLU A 487 2.61 -29.53 -16.37
C GLU A 487 3.39 -29.81 -15.08
N SER A 488 3.70 -28.76 -14.32
CA SER A 488 4.42 -28.81 -13.05
C SER A 488 4.09 -27.59 -12.19
N LEU A 489 4.34 -27.67 -10.88
CA LEU A 489 4.20 -26.51 -9.99
C LEU A 489 5.14 -25.35 -10.38
N GLU A 490 6.30 -25.66 -10.97
CA GLU A 490 7.20 -24.65 -11.51
C GLU A 490 6.53 -23.85 -12.63
N GLN A 491 5.95 -24.54 -13.63
CA GLN A 491 5.27 -23.88 -14.73
C GLN A 491 4.03 -23.14 -14.23
N TYR A 492 3.30 -23.73 -13.27
CA TYR A 492 2.17 -23.09 -12.62
C TYR A 492 2.57 -21.77 -11.97
N CYS A 493 3.67 -21.75 -11.19
CA CYS A 493 4.20 -20.53 -10.57
C CYS A 493 4.44 -19.43 -11.62
N LYS A 494 5.18 -19.76 -12.69
CA LYS A 494 5.53 -18.81 -13.77
C LYS A 494 4.31 -18.28 -14.53
N ASP A 495 3.33 -19.14 -14.80
CA ASP A 495 2.16 -18.83 -15.60
C ASP A 495 1.09 -18.05 -14.83
N THR A 496 0.97 -18.29 -13.53
CA THR A 496 -0.14 -17.77 -12.71
C THR A 496 0.26 -16.65 -11.77
N VAL A 497 1.52 -16.19 -11.83
CA VAL A 497 1.98 -15.09 -10.98
C VAL A 497 1.10 -13.85 -11.15
N VAL A 498 0.65 -13.34 -10.02
CA VAL A 498 0.01 -12.04 -9.89
C VAL A 498 0.84 -11.18 -8.93
N THR A 499 0.58 -9.89 -8.92
CA THR A 499 1.15 -9.00 -7.90
C THR A 499 0.40 -9.19 -6.57
N ILE A 500 1.11 -9.08 -5.44
CA ILE A 500 0.48 -8.81 -4.13
C ILE A 500 0.39 -7.31 -3.82
N TRP A 501 0.70 -6.46 -4.80
CA TRP A 501 0.75 -5.01 -4.71
C TRP A 501 1.74 -4.48 -3.66
N HIS A 502 2.77 -5.27 -3.31
CA HIS A 502 3.83 -4.89 -2.36
C HIS A 502 5.13 -4.48 -3.07
N TYR A 503 5.02 -3.91 -4.26
CA TYR A 503 6.18 -3.44 -5.01
C TYR A 503 6.90 -2.26 -4.32
N HIS A 504 8.21 -2.26 -4.44
CA HIS A 504 9.12 -1.36 -3.73
C HIS A 504 10.41 -1.14 -4.54
N GLY A 505 11.31 -0.29 -4.02
CA GLY A 505 12.57 0.05 -4.67
C GLY A 505 12.48 1.20 -5.68
N GLY A 506 13.59 1.47 -6.38
CA GLY A 506 13.74 2.61 -7.30
C GLY A 506 14.41 3.85 -6.71
N CYS A 507 14.44 4.01 -5.39
CA CYS A 507 15.17 5.08 -4.67
C CYS A 507 15.89 4.53 -3.44
N GLN A 508 16.49 3.34 -3.56
CA GLN A 508 17.03 2.56 -2.43
C GLN A 508 18.04 3.32 -1.57
N VAL A 509 17.96 3.11 -0.25
CA VAL A 509 18.96 3.58 0.72
C VAL A 509 20.35 3.05 0.36
N GLY A 510 21.38 3.89 0.49
CA GLY A 510 22.76 3.58 0.12
C GLY A 510 23.05 3.67 -1.38
N ARG A 511 22.04 3.86 -2.23
CA ARG A 511 22.18 3.98 -3.70
C ARG A 511 21.69 5.32 -4.24
N VAL A 512 20.49 5.74 -3.84
CA VAL A 512 19.87 7.01 -4.25
C VAL A 512 19.74 7.98 -3.08
N VAL A 513 19.44 7.46 -1.89
CA VAL A 513 19.37 8.24 -0.65
C VAL A 513 20.36 7.74 0.39
N ASP A 514 20.80 8.60 1.30
CA ASP A 514 21.61 8.23 2.46
C ASP A 514 20.77 7.54 3.56
N HIS A 515 21.41 7.16 4.68
CA HIS A 515 20.73 6.57 5.85
C HIS A 515 19.85 7.56 6.64
N GLN A 516 19.85 8.83 6.24
CA GLN A 516 18.90 9.84 6.71
C GLN A 516 17.87 10.15 5.61
N TYR A 517 17.77 9.32 4.57
CA TYR A 517 16.82 9.44 3.47
C TYR A 517 17.01 10.70 2.61
N ARG A 518 18.16 11.38 2.70
CA ARG A 518 18.51 12.54 1.85
C ARG A 518 19.01 12.06 0.50
N VAL A 519 18.57 12.71 -0.58
CA VAL A 519 19.01 12.38 -1.94
C VAL A 519 20.51 12.68 -2.08
N LEU A 520 21.29 11.66 -2.46
CA LEU A 520 22.74 11.79 -2.59
C LEU A 520 23.10 12.84 -3.64
N GLY A 521 23.92 13.83 -3.26
CA GLY A 521 24.35 14.92 -4.14
C GLY A 521 23.35 16.08 -4.29
N VAL A 522 22.25 16.07 -3.52
CA VAL A 522 21.23 17.14 -3.56
C VAL A 522 20.86 17.59 -2.15
N ASP A 523 21.11 18.86 -1.84
CA ASP A 523 20.72 19.46 -0.56
C ASP A 523 19.20 19.71 -0.51
N SER A 524 18.62 19.63 0.69
CA SER A 524 17.20 19.96 0.96
C SER A 524 16.17 19.08 0.23
N LEU A 525 16.54 17.84 -0.10
CA LEU A 525 15.66 16.86 -0.76
C LEU A 525 15.77 15.49 -0.08
N ARG A 526 14.63 14.91 0.29
CA ARG A 526 14.52 13.53 0.81
C ARG A 526 13.53 12.69 0.01
N VAL A 527 13.66 11.37 0.11
CA VAL A 527 12.63 10.43 -0.33
C VAL A 527 12.24 9.54 0.86
N ILE A 528 10.97 9.51 1.24
CA ILE A 528 10.48 8.76 2.40
C ILE A 528 9.19 8.04 2.00
N ASP A 529 9.35 6.85 1.43
CA ASP A 529 8.28 5.89 1.11
C ASP A 529 8.90 4.52 0.71
N GLY A 530 8.07 3.61 0.19
CA GLY A 530 8.49 2.25 -0.20
C GLY A 530 9.50 2.19 -1.34
N SER A 531 9.75 3.28 -2.08
CA SER A 531 10.82 3.32 -3.08
C SER A 531 12.22 3.18 -2.47
N THR A 532 12.34 3.44 -1.17
CA THR A 532 13.62 3.43 -0.45
C THR A 532 14.00 2.05 0.09
N PHE A 533 13.06 1.10 0.07
CA PHE A 533 13.30 -0.25 0.58
C PHE A 533 14.22 -1.04 -0.36
N ILE A 534 15.15 -1.77 0.26
CA ILE A 534 15.98 -2.75 -0.43
C ILE A 534 15.22 -4.07 -0.54
N ASP A 535 14.59 -4.49 0.56
CA ASP A 535 13.78 -5.71 0.67
C ASP A 535 12.38 -5.39 1.23
N SER A 536 11.41 -6.27 0.98
CA SER A 536 10.08 -6.20 1.60
C SER A 536 10.21 -6.34 3.11
N PRO A 537 9.57 -5.48 3.94
CA PRO A 537 9.78 -5.44 5.38
C PRO A 537 9.10 -6.57 6.16
N GLY A 538 8.69 -7.66 5.52
CA GLY A 538 7.91 -8.74 6.13
C GLY A 538 6.68 -9.08 5.29
N THR A 539 5.58 -9.46 5.94
CA THR A 539 4.35 -9.92 5.26
C THR A 539 3.65 -8.81 4.48
N ASN A 540 3.34 -7.67 5.10
CA ASN A 540 2.61 -6.57 4.46
C ASN A 540 3.25 -5.24 4.89
N PRO A 541 3.60 -4.34 3.94
CA PRO A 541 4.46 -3.20 4.23
C PRO A 541 3.74 -1.99 4.81
N GLN A 542 2.40 -1.98 4.87
CA GLN A 542 1.66 -0.75 5.18
C GLN A 542 1.97 -0.18 6.56
N ALA A 543 2.10 -1.02 7.59
CA ALA A 543 2.42 -0.58 8.94
C ALA A 543 3.81 0.06 8.96
N THR A 544 4.79 -0.60 8.33
CA THR A 544 6.16 -0.12 8.22
C THR A 544 6.26 1.22 7.49
N LEU A 545 5.46 1.43 6.44
CA LEU A 545 5.44 2.70 5.72
C LEU A 545 4.83 3.84 6.55
N MET A 546 3.73 3.57 7.27
CA MET A 546 3.12 4.58 8.16
C MET A 546 4.06 4.91 9.34
N MET A 547 4.67 3.87 9.92
CA MET A 547 5.69 3.98 10.95
C MET A 547 6.88 4.81 10.47
N LEU A 548 7.42 4.52 9.28
CA LEU A 548 8.56 5.24 8.70
C LEU A 548 8.25 6.74 8.51
N GLY A 549 7.06 7.06 7.98
CA GLY A 549 6.64 8.44 7.80
C GLY A 549 6.63 9.23 9.10
N ARG A 550 6.07 8.64 10.17
CA ARG A 550 6.11 9.25 11.51
C ARG A 550 7.53 9.31 12.09
N TYR A 551 8.25 8.20 12.05
CA TYR A 551 9.61 8.05 12.58
C TYR A 551 10.53 9.15 12.03
N MET A 552 10.53 9.31 10.70
CA MET A 552 11.34 10.35 10.05
C MET A 552 10.83 11.75 10.35
N GLY A 553 9.52 11.96 10.46
CA GLY A 553 8.94 13.23 10.91
C GLY A 553 9.46 13.65 12.29
N ILE A 554 9.54 12.71 13.25
CA ILE A 554 10.10 12.97 14.58
C ILE A 554 11.59 13.30 14.49
N LYS A 555 12.37 12.48 13.77
CA LYS A 555 13.82 12.73 13.62
C LYS A 555 14.12 14.10 13.00
N MET A 556 13.44 14.45 11.91
CA MET A 556 13.63 15.72 11.21
C MET A 556 13.21 16.92 12.08
N ARG A 557 12.10 16.79 12.80
CA ARG A 557 11.65 17.81 13.75
C ARG A 557 12.66 18.02 14.87
N ASN A 558 13.15 16.95 15.45
CA ASN A 558 14.10 16.98 16.56
C ASN A 558 15.47 17.53 16.12
N GLU A 559 15.96 17.13 14.95
CA GLU A 559 17.15 17.69 14.29
C GLU A 559 17.02 19.22 14.13
N ARG A 560 15.88 19.69 13.59
CA ARG A 560 15.66 21.13 13.35
C ARG A 560 15.44 21.95 14.64
N LEU A 561 14.88 21.34 15.68
CA LEU A 561 14.68 21.98 16.99
C LEU A 561 15.92 21.89 17.91
N GLY A 562 16.99 21.20 17.49
CA GLY A 562 18.19 20.97 18.30
C GLY A 562 17.95 20.06 19.52
N ARG A 563 16.94 19.20 19.47
CA ARG A 563 16.57 18.26 20.55
C ARG A 563 17.09 16.88 20.21
N TYR A 564 18.35 16.60 20.52
CA TYR A 564 18.97 15.32 20.17
C TYR A 564 18.61 14.18 21.14
N ASP A 565 18.09 14.46 22.35
CA ASP A 565 17.89 13.44 23.41
C ASP A 565 16.66 13.69 24.34
N LEU A 566 15.55 14.26 23.83
CA LEU A 566 14.36 14.49 24.66
C LEU A 566 13.11 13.98 23.95
N ASP A 567 12.81 12.70 24.16
CA ASP A 567 11.47 12.15 24.48
C ASP A 567 11.53 10.62 24.53
#